data_AF-A0A415W4I4-F1
#
_entry.id   AF-A0A415W4I4-F1
#
_cell.length_a   1.000
_cell.length_b   1.000
_cell.length_c   1.000
_cell.angle_alpha   90.00
_cell.angle_beta   90.00
_cell.angle_gamma   90.00
#
_symmetry.space_group_name_H-M   'P 1'
#
loop_
_entity.id
_entity.type
_entity.pdbx_description
1 polymer ?
#
loop_
_entity_poly.entity_id
_entity_poly.type
_entity_poly.pdbx_seq_one_letter_code
_entity_poly.pdbx_strand_id
1 'polypeptide(L)' 'MENKRFLTAQDVMEMLGVSLSYSYKLIRRLNSELEADGFVTIKGRVSTQYFMKRIYGLSTDKEVG' A
#
# COMPACT_ATOMS: atom_id res chain seq x y z
N MET A 1 7.84 -11.28 -7.37
CA MET A 1 6.72 -11.02 -6.43
C MET A 1 5.46 -11.56 -7.07
N GLU A 2 4.91 -12.67 -6.53
CA GLU A 2 3.58 -13.13 -6.92
C GLU A 2 2.57 -11.99 -6.81
N ASN A 3 1.51 -12.02 -7.62
CA ASN A 3 0.42 -11.03 -7.71
C ASN A 3 -0.35 -10.84 -6.39
N LYS A 4 0.31 -10.39 -5.32
CA LYS A 4 -0.29 -10.04 -4.05
C LYS A 4 -1.11 -8.78 -4.26
N ARG A 5 -2.43 -8.88 -4.06
CA ARG A 5 -3.35 -7.74 -4.11
C ARG A 5 -3.19 -6.79 -2.93
N PHE A 6 -2.67 -7.31 -1.82
CA PHE A 6 -2.43 -6.55 -0.59
C PHE A 6 -1.02 -6.81 -0.07
N LEU A 7 -0.42 -5.77 0.50
CA LEU A 7 0.85 -5.83 1.22
C LEU A 7 0.61 -5.85 2.72
N THR A 8 1.40 -6.65 3.42
CA THR A 8 1.51 -6.67 4.88
C THR A 8 2.65 -5.75 5.35
N ALA A 9 2.75 -5.52 6.66
CA ALA A 9 3.87 -4.77 7.24
C ALA A 9 5.23 -5.41 6.93
N GLN A 10 5.28 -6.75 6.87
CA GLN A 10 6.47 -7.50 6.50
C GLN A 10 6.86 -7.25 5.04
N ASP A 11 5.90 -7.31 4.10
CA ASP A 11 6.16 -7.03 2.69
C ASP A 11 6.68 -5.59 2.49
N VAL A 12 6.08 -4.62 3.19
CA VAL A 12 6.50 -3.20 3.15
C VAL A 12 7.89 -3.01 3.75
N MET A 13 8.20 -3.72 4.84
CA MET A 13 9.50 -3.68 5.50
C MET A 13 10.61 -4.14 4.55
N GLU A 14 10.41 -5.30 3.92
CA GLU A 14 11.35 -5.89 2.97
C GLU A 14 11.49 -5.02 1.72
N MET A 15 10.40 -4.47 1.21
CA MET A 15 10.39 -3.65 0.00
C MET A 15 11.08 -2.29 0.17
N LEU A 16 10.93 -1.66 1.35
CA LEU A 16 11.47 -0.32 1.61
C LEU A 16 12.76 -0.32 2.42
N GLY A 17 13.18 -1.46 2.97
CA GLY A 17 14.36 -1.55 3.87
C GLY A 17 14.18 -0.78 5.17
N VAL A 18 12.94 -0.65 5.67
CA VAL A 18 12.60 0.09 6.89
C VAL A 18 12.34 -0.85 8.06
N SER A 19 12.10 -0.33 9.27
CA SER A 19 11.73 -1.18 10.41
C SER A 19 10.28 -1.65 10.33
N LEU A 20 9.98 -2.82 10.92
CA LEU A 20 8.62 -3.36 10.98
C LEU A 20 7.63 -2.38 11.64
N SER A 21 8.07 -1.69 12.71
CA SER A 21 7.26 -0.67 13.39
C SER A 21 6.91 0.48 12.45
N TYR A 22 7.86 0.92 11.63
CA TYR A 22 7.62 1.96 10.63
C TYR A 22 6.66 1.48 9.54
N SER A 23 6.79 0.23 9.09
CA SER A 23 5.84 -0.36 8.12
C SER A 23 4.39 -0.34 8.62
N TYR A 24 4.15 -0.68 9.89
CA TYR A 24 2.81 -0.56 10.47
C TYR A 24 2.29 0.87 10.52
N LYS A 25 3.14 1.85 10.86
CA LYS A 25 2.77 3.28 10.85
C LYS A 25 2.41 3.73 9.44
N LEU A 26 3.20 3.33 8.45
CA LEU A 26 2.97 3.66 7.05
C LEU A 26 1.66 3.06 6.53
N ILE A 27 1.41 1.77 6.75
CA ILE A 27 0.16 1.12 6.35
C ILE A 27 -1.05 1.81 6.98
N ARG A 28 -0.96 2.16 8.27
CA ARG A 28 -2.05 2.87 8.95
C ARG A 28 -2.34 4.21 8.30
N ARG A 29 -1.30 4.99 7.98
CA ARG A 29 -1.43 6.27 7.28
C ARG A 29 -2.10 6.09 5.92
N LEU A 30 -1.63 5.13 5.11
CA LEU A 30 -2.19 4.88 3.79
C LEU A 30 -3.66 4.44 3.85
N ASN A 31 -4.02 3.63 4.84
CA ASN A 31 -5.42 3.26 5.07
C ASN A 31 -6.25 4.46 5.51
N SER A 32 -5.74 5.34 6.37
CA SER A 32 -6.47 6.57 6.72
C SER A 32 -6.69 7.50 5.52
N GLU A 33 -5.73 7.57 4.58
CA GLU A 33 -5.90 8.29 3.32
C GLU A 33 -7.01 7.64 2.46
N LEU A 34 -7.01 6.31 2.32
CA LEU A 34 -8.07 5.57 1.62
C LEU A 34 -9.46 5.72 2.26
N GLU A 35 -9.55 5.69 3.58
CA GLU A 35 -10.80 5.89 4.32
C GLU A 35 -11.35 7.29 4.10
N ALA A 36 -10.48 8.31 4.08
CA ALA A 36 -10.87 9.70 3.78
C ALA A 36 -11.39 9.85 2.35
N ASP A 37 -10.85 9.07 1.41
CA ASP A 37 -11.33 8.99 0.02
C ASP A 37 -12.60 8.10 -0.13
N GLY A 38 -13.15 7.58 0.96
CA GLY A 38 -14.38 6.77 0.98
C GLY A 38 -14.20 5.28 0.68
N PHE A 39 -12.96 4.79 0.63
CA PHE A 39 -12.68 3.38 0.42
C PHE A 39 -12.71 2.57 1.72
N VAL A 40 -13.05 1.29 1.59
CA VAL A 40 -12.92 0.32 2.68
C VAL A 40 -11.46 -0.13 2.79
N THR A 41 -10.95 -0.23 4.01
CA THR A 41 -9.57 -0.67 4.28
C THR A 41 -9.52 -1.90 5.18
N ILE A 42 -8.35 -2.53 5.23
CA ILE A 42 -8.09 -3.71 6.06
C ILE A 42 -6.97 -3.38 7.04
N LYS A 43 -7.25 -3.44 8.34
CA LYS A 43 -6.24 -3.17 9.37
C LYS A 43 -5.01 -4.06 9.18
N GLY A 44 -3.83 -3.43 9.14
CA GLY A 44 -2.54 -4.13 8.99
C GLY A 44 -2.20 -4.56 7.56
N ARG A 45 -3.04 -4.23 6.58
CA ARG A 45 -2.79 -4.47 5.15
C ARG A 45 -3.10 -3.22 4.33
N VAL A 46 -2.45 -3.06 3.19
CA VAL A 46 -2.74 -1.98 2.23
C VAL A 46 -2.83 -2.54 0.83
N SER A 47 -3.70 -1.98 -0.03
CA SER A 47 -3.75 -2.35 -1.44
C SER A 47 -2.40 -2.14 -2.10
N THR A 48 -1.88 -3.16 -2.79
CA THR A 48 -0.60 -3.06 -3.51
C THR A 48 -0.63 -1.94 -4.53
N GLN A 49 -1.74 -1.77 -5.26
CA GLN A 49 -1.87 -0.70 -6.25
C GLN A 49 -1.78 0.68 -5.61
N TYR A 50 -2.51 0.90 -4.50
CA TYR A 50 -2.48 2.18 -3.81
C TYR A 50 -1.11 2.47 -3.21
N PHE A 51 -0.47 1.47 -2.61
CA PHE A 51 0.90 1.58 -2.11
C PHE A 51 1.87 1.98 -3.22
N MET A 52 1.85 1.28 -4.36
CA MET A 52 2.74 1.57 -5.49
C MET A 52 2.51 2.97 -6.05
N LYS A 53 1.25 3.37 -6.22
CA LYS A 53 0.87 4.73 -6.64
C LYS A 53 1.41 5.78 -5.66
N ARG A 54 1.24 5.56 -4.36
CA ARG A 54 1.56 6.56 -3.35
C ARG A 54 3.06 6.69 -3.07
N ILE A 55 3.79 5.58 -3.10
CA ILE A 55 5.23 5.57 -2.81
C ILE A 55 6.07 5.88 -4.05
N TYR A 56 5.72 5.33 -5.21
CA TYR A 56 6.54 5.42 -6.42
C TYR A 56 5.92 6.27 -7.53
N GLY A 57 4.73 6.84 -7.32
CA GLY A 57 4.03 7.61 -8.35
C GLY A 57 3.51 6.76 -9.51
N LEU A 58 3.50 5.43 -9.37
CA LEU A 58 3.10 4.51 -10.43
C LEU A 58 1.58 4.50 -10.58
N SER A 59 1.09 5.09 -11.66
CA SER A 59 -0.33 5.01 -12.04
C SER A 59 -0.56 3.70 -12.78
N THR A 60 -1.45 2.85 -12.30
CA THR A 60 -1.96 1.69 -13.06
C THR A 60 -3.05 2.11 -14.04
N ASP A 61 -2.91 3.27 -14.68
CA ASP A 61 -3.69 3.59 -15.87
C ASP A 61 -3.18 2.66 -16.97
N LYS A 62 -3.80 1.49 -17.07
CA LYS A 62 -3.95 0.89 -18.38
C LYS A 62 -4.91 1.79 -19.12
N GLU A 63 -4.37 2.75 -19.85
CA GLU A 63 -5.09 3.32 -20.99
C GLU A 63 -5.54 2.12 -21.85
N VAL A 64 -6.82 1.82 -21.76
CA VAL A 64 -7.53 1.00 -22.74
C VAL A 64 -7.59 1.84 -24.00
N GLY A 65 -6.59 1.66 -24.86
CA GLY A 65 -6.72 1.89 -26.29
C GLY A 65 -7.54 0.78 -26.94
#